data_AF-X1IUN6-F1
#
_entry.id   AF-X1IUN6-F1
#
_cell.length_a   1.000
_cell.length_b   1.000
_cell.length_c   1.000
_cell.angle_alpha   90.00
_cell.angle_beta   90.00
_cell.angle_gamma   90.00
#
_symmetry.space_group_name_H-M   'P 1'
#
loop_
_entity.id
_entity.type
_entity.pdbx_description
1 polymer ?
#
loop_
_entity_poly.entity_id
_entity_poly.type
_entity_poly.pdbx_seq_one_letter_code
_entity_poly.pdbx_strand_id
1 'polypeptide(L)' 'PKNIINNIATSCKKPIKIIDRRKAINKALSLAKKDDIVIITGKGSEPWIMEKNKKVSWDDRRVVREEYKKIYGKIQNS' A
#
# COMPACT_ATOMS: atom_id res chain seq x y z
N PRO A 1 7.36 -13.68 -6.19
CA PRO A 1 6.25 -12.69 -6.31
C PRO A 1 6.12 -11.97 -7.68
N LYS A 2 7.22 -11.73 -8.42
CA LYS A 2 7.19 -10.93 -9.67
C LYS A 2 6.21 -11.46 -10.73
N ASN A 3 6.11 -12.78 -10.90
CA ASN A 3 5.23 -13.39 -11.91
C ASN A 3 3.74 -13.09 -11.64
N ILE A 4 3.30 -13.16 -10.38
CA ILE A 4 1.92 -12.82 -9.98
C ILE A 4 1.61 -11.34 -10.27
N ILE A 5 2.55 -10.45 -9.94
CA ILE A 5 2.40 -9.00 -10.21
C ILE A 5 2.27 -8.74 -11.70
N ASN A 6 3.07 -9.44 -12.53
CA ASN A 6 3.00 -9.29 -13.99
C ASN A 6 1.65 -9.78 -14.53
N ASN A 7 1.15 -10.93 -14.06
CA ASN A 7 -0.13 -11.47 -14.51
C ASN A 7 -1.32 -10.59 -14.14
N ILE A 8 -1.33 -9.96 -12.96
CA ILE A 8 -2.41 -9.01 -12.61
C ILE A 8 -2.30 -7.73 -13.43
N ALA A 9 -1.08 -7.27 -13.68
CA ALA A 9 -0.83 -6.02 -14.38
C ALA A 9 -1.27 -6.02 -15.86
N THR A 10 -1.36 -7.18 -16.52
CA THR A 10 -1.81 -7.26 -17.93
C THR A 10 -3.26 -6.81 -18.10
N SER A 11 -4.09 -6.96 -17.07
CA SER A 11 -5.50 -6.55 -17.08
C SER A 11 -5.71 -5.07 -16.71
N CYS A 12 -4.65 -4.29 -16.46
CA CYS A 12 -4.73 -2.89 -16.07
C CYS A 12 -4.10 -1.98 -17.14
N LYS A 13 -4.75 -0.85 -17.47
CA LYS A 13 -4.23 0.11 -18.48
C LYS A 13 -2.88 0.74 -18.10
N LYS A 14 -2.66 1.08 -16.82
CA LYS A 14 -1.44 1.77 -16.34
C LYS A 14 -1.03 1.29 -14.94
N PRO A 15 -0.56 0.03 -14.79
CA PRO A 15 -0.23 -0.53 -13.48
C PRO A 15 1.09 0.05 -12.94
N ILE A 16 1.08 0.46 -11.66
CA ILE A 16 2.30 0.79 -10.92
C ILE A 16 2.69 -0.44 -10.09
N LYS A 17 3.88 -0.99 -10.35
CA LYS A 17 4.37 -2.22 -9.71
C LYS A 17 5.36 -1.87 -8.61
N ILE A 18 4.98 -2.02 -7.35
CA ILE A 18 5.86 -1.81 -6.18
C ILE A 18 5.83 -3.07 -5.33
N ILE A 19 7.01 -3.67 -5.11
CA ILE A 19 7.15 -4.94 -4.39
C ILE A 19 6.93 -4.76 -2.88
N ASP A 20 7.43 -3.65 -2.34
CA ASP A 20 7.28 -3.32 -0.92
C ASP A 20 5.86 -2.80 -0.66
N ARG A 21 5.11 -3.51 0.18
CA ARG A 21 3.70 -3.20 0.46
C ARG A 21 3.52 -1.83 1.11
N ARG A 22 4.44 -1.41 2.00
CA ARG A 22 4.38 -0.08 2.65
C ARG A 22 4.62 1.01 1.62
N LYS A 23 5.62 0.83 0.75
CA LYS A 23 5.89 1.77 -0.35
C LYS A 23 4.73 1.85 -1.35
N ALA A 24 4.07 0.73 -1.62
CA ALA A 24 2.88 0.71 -2.48
C ALA A 24 1.72 1.52 -1.87
N ILE A 25 1.44 1.32 -0.58
CA ILE A 25 0.44 2.11 0.17
C ILE A 25 0.80 3.59 0.16
N ASN A 26 2.05 3.93 0.50
CA ASN A 26 2.52 5.33 0.48
C ASN A 26 2.33 5.97 -0.90
N LYS A 27 2.68 5.25 -1.98
CA LYS A 27 2.52 5.75 -3.35
C LYS A 27 1.05 5.96 -3.71
N ALA A 28 0.16 5.03 -3.33
CA ALA A 28 -1.27 5.16 -3.57
C ALA A 28 -1.85 6.38 -2.85
N LEU A 29 -1.52 6.55 -1.56
CA LEU A 29 -1.96 7.72 -0.78
C LEU A 29 -1.41 9.04 -1.34
N SER A 30 -0.16 9.06 -1.82
CA SER A 30 0.46 10.27 -2.38
C SER A 30 -0.12 10.66 -3.76
N LEU A 31 -0.74 9.72 -4.47
CA LEU A 31 -1.40 9.97 -5.75
C LEU A 31 -2.87 10.39 -5.58
N ALA A 32 -3.51 9.96 -4.48
CA ALA A 32 -4.88 10.27 -4.17
C ALA A 32 -5.06 11.77 -3.89
N LYS A 33 -6.08 12.36 -4.51
CA LYS A 33 -6.49 13.74 -4.26
C LYS A 33 -7.63 13.77 -3.26
N LYS A 34 -8.04 14.98 -2.89
CA LYS A 34 -9.27 15.17 -2.12
C LYS A 34 -10.43 14.49 -2.87
N ASP A 35 -11.29 13.82 -2.11
CA ASP A 35 -12.46 13.07 -2.57
C ASP A 35 -12.17 11.76 -3.35
N ASP A 36 -10.91 11.40 -3.55
CA ASP A 36 -10.55 10.07 -4.08
C ASP A 36 -10.68 8.99 -2.99
N ILE A 37 -11.06 7.78 -3.41
CA ILE A 37 -11.12 6.59 -2.54
C ILE A 37 -9.98 5.64 -2.89
N VAL A 38 -9.17 5.30 -1.89
CA VAL A 38 -8.11 4.28 -2.02
C VAL A 38 -8.59 2.97 -1.40
N ILE A 39 -8.68 1.92 -2.23
CA ILE A 39 -9.06 0.57 -1.78
C ILE A 39 -7.80 -0.29 -1.70
N ILE A 40 -7.52 -0.84 -0.51
CA ILE A 40 -6.42 -1.79 -0.29
C ILE A 40 -7.03 -3.17 -0.10
N THR A 41 -6.69 -4.11 -0.98
CA THR A 41 -7.25 -5.46 -1.00
C THR A 41 -6.15 -6.53 -0.98
N GLY A 42 -6.55 -7.81 -1.03
CA GLY A 42 -5.66 -8.96 -1.14
C GLY A 42 -5.09 -9.47 0.18
N LYS A 43 -5.31 -8.76 1.28
CA LYS A 43 -5.01 -9.19 2.64
C LYS A 43 -6.31 -9.09 3.45
N GLY A 44 -6.77 -10.20 4.01
CA GLY A 44 -7.95 -10.23 4.87
C GLY A 44 -7.65 -9.61 6.24
N SER A 45 -8.20 -10.19 7.31
CA SER A 45 -7.87 -9.81 8.70
C SER A 45 -6.56 -10.43 9.23
N GLU A 46 -5.70 -10.91 8.34
CA GLU A 46 -4.50 -11.66 8.72
C GLU A 46 -3.44 -10.71 9.32
N PRO A 47 -2.92 -10.94 10.53
CA PRO A 47 -1.98 -10.01 11.16
C PRO A 47 -0.52 -10.21 10.74
N TRP A 48 -0.24 -11.04 9.73
CA TRP A 48 1.14 -11.42 9.34
C TRP A 48 1.39 -11.29 7.83
N ILE A 49 2.57 -10.84 7.44
CA ILE A 49 3.10 -10.98 6.08
C ILE A 49 4.29 -11.93 6.10
N MET A 50 4.41 -12.77 5.07
CA MET A 50 5.56 -13.65 4.90
C MET A 50 6.64 -12.89 4.12
N GLU A 51 7.75 -12.57 4.78
CA GLU A 51 8.93 -11.98 4.16
C GLU A 51 10.10 -12.96 4.29
N LYS A 52 10.62 -13.47 3.15
CA LYS A 52 11.75 -14.42 3.12
C LYS A 52 11.63 -15.56 4.15
N ASN A 53 10.44 -16.18 4.21
CA ASN A 53 10.08 -17.26 5.16
C ASN A 53 9.94 -16.86 6.63
N LYS A 54 9.94 -15.56 6.96
CA LYS A 54 9.65 -15.06 8.30
C LYS A 54 8.25 -14.45 8.36
N LYS A 55 7.53 -14.73 9.45
CA LYS A 55 6.28 -14.03 9.78
C LYS A 55 6.62 -12.67 10.37
N VAL A 56 6.23 -11.61 9.66
CA VAL A 56 6.37 -10.23 10.13
C VAL A 56 4.99 -9.71 10.48
N SER A 57 4.84 -9.11 11.66
CA SER A 57 3.57 -8.50 12.08
C SER A 57 3.20 -7.40 11.09
N TRP A 58 1.97 -7.45 10.58
CA TRP A 58 1.49 -6.53 9.55
C TRP A 58 0.02 -6.18 9.72
N ASP A 59 -0.27 -4.88 9.74
CA ASP A 59 -1.63 -4.33 9.71
C ASP A 59 -1.68 -3.17 8.71
N ASP A 60 -2.40 -3.34 7.61
CA ASP A 60 -2.58 -2.30 6.59
C ASP A 60 -3.19 -1.03 7.20
N ARG A 61 -4.11 -1.14 8.16
CA ARG A 61 -4.77 0.01 8.79
C ARG A 61 -3.77 0.85 9.57
N ARG A 62 -2.88 0.19 10.31
CA ARG A 62 -1.78 0.87 11.01
C ARG A 62 -0.84 1.56 10.03
N VAL A 63 -0.41 0.86 8.98
CA VAL A 63 0.49 1.43 7.97
C VAL A 63 -0.14 2.63 7.27
N VAL A 64 -1.41 2.55 6.88
CA VAL A 64 -2.16 3.66 6.28
C VAL A 64 -2.18 4.88 7.20
N ARG A 65 -2.52 4.72 8.48
CA ARG A 65 -2.54 5.85 9.44
C ARG A 65 -1.16 6.48 9.60
N GLU A 66 -0.10 5.68 9.68
CA GLU A 66 1.28 6.16 9.79
C GLU A 66 1.71 6.94 8.54
N GLU A 67 1.50 6.38 7.35
CA GLU A 67 1.88 7.03 6.09
C GLU A 67 1.02 8.27 5.79
N TYR A 68 -0.29 8.21 6.07
CA TYR A 68 -1.19 9.35 5.92
C TYR A 68 -0.77 10.52 6.81
N LYS A 69 -0.42 10.27 8.09
CA LYS A 69 0.12 11.30 8.98
C LYS A 69 1.43 11.91 8.46
N LYS A 70 2.32 11.12 7.84
CA LYS A 70 3.56 11.65 7.25
C LYS A 70 3.31 12.57 6.06
N ILE A 71 2.33 12.23 5.22
CA ILE A 71 1.98 12.99 4.02
C ILE A 71 1.24 14.29 4.40
N TYR A 72 0.19 14.19 5.22
CA TYR A 72 -0.71 15.31 5.50
C TYR A 72 -0.46 16.01 6.83
N GLY A 73 0.16 15.34 7.81
CA GLY A 73 0.53 15.96 9.10
C GLY A 73 1.68 16.97 8.98
N LYS A 74 2.42 16.97 7.87
CA LYS A 74 3.36 18.05 7.53
C LYS A 74 2.67 19.32 7.01
N ILE A 75 1.46 19.20 6.46
CA ILE A 75 0.74 20.30 5.81
C ILE A 75 0.00 21.19 6.83
N GLN A 76 -0.24 20.71 8.05
CA GLN A 76 -0.92 21.50 9.10
C GLN A 76 0.01 22.31 10.01
N ASN A 77 1.34 22.19 9.83
CA ASN A 77 2.34 22.95 10.58
C ASN A 77 3.03 24.02 9.71
N SER A 78 2.33 24.59 8.73
CA SER A 78 2.85 25.62 7.80
C SER A 78 1.83 26.72 7.59
#